data_AF-A0A8H5IT68-F1
#
_entry.id   AF-A0A8H5IT68-F1
#
_cell.length_a   1.000
_cell.length_b   1.000
_cell.length_c   1.000
_cell.angle_alpha   90.00
_cell.angle_beta   90.00
_cell.angle_gamma   90.00
#
_symmetry.space_group_name_H-M   'P 1'
#
loop_
_entity.id
_entity.type
_entity.pdbx_description
1 polymer ?
#
loop_
_entity_poly.entity_id
_entity_poly.type
_entity_poly.pdbx_seq_one_letter_code
_entity_poly.pdbx_strand_id
1 'polypeptide(L)'
;MQRYREDASDESHDEEDIPLHHKRAFGAGLKRQRVEFVPAQDPDAGTTTTITPVKSTDTSIGDLYASIVLKPSEDKDAKASEEEPEEICPDCKLPISSTSQPHEASFAHQVSLTHSHPPSALDRSRMGLKALKSQGWDPDARRGLGREGEGMRYPIKVVAKEDTLGIGATIPKEIQEKKKEEKPRPLNRKEAKQLAAKERQRHERLQGEIYGRVDVESYLKGKGDDG
;
A
#
# COMPACT_ATOMS: atom_id res chain seq x y z
N MET A 1 -66.06 -1.04 -3.46
CA MET A 1 -64.70 -1.03 -4.05
C MET A 1 -63.70 -0.82 -2.92
N GLN A 2 -63.18 -1.93 -2.37
CA GLN A 2 -62.16 -1.93 -1.33
C GLN A 2 -60.80 -1.71 -1.98
N ARG A 3 -60.01 -0.75 -1.46
CA ARG A 3 -58.64 -0.52 -1.88
C ARG A 3 -57.76 -1.55 -1.17
N TYR A 4 -57.14 -2.44 -1.94
CA TYR A 4 -56.07 -3.29 -1.45
C TYR A 4 -54.84 -2.42 -1.19
N ARG A 5 -54.29 -2.55 0.02
CA ARG A 5 -53.02 -1.98 0.45
C ARG A 5 -52.00 -3.06 0.16
N GLU A 6 -51.16 -2.86 -0.85
CA GLU A 6 -50.07 -3.79 -1.16
C GLU A 6 -49.01 -3.70 -0.06
N ASP A 7 -48.72 -4.86 0.49
CA ASP A 7 -47.77 -5.12 1.56
C ASP A 7 -46.34 -4.89 1.04
N ALA A 8 -45.61 -3.98 1.68
CA ALA A 8 -44.21 -3.68 1.37
C ALA A 8 -43.29 -4.54 2.25
N SER A 9 -43.31 -5.86 2.04
CA SER A 9 -42.64 -6.81 2.93
C SER A 9 -42.01 -8.01 2.22
N ASP A 10 -41.41 -7.82 1.04
CA ASP A 10 -40.72 -8.93 0.34
C ASP A 10 -39.50 -8.51 -0.52
N GLU A 11 -38.57 -7.73 0.06
CA GLU A 11 -37.36 -7.27 -0.66
C GLU A 11 -36.07 -7.44 0.18
N SER A 12 -36.06 -8.32 1.19
CA SER A 12 -34.91 -8.51 2.09
C SER A 12 -34.07 -9.75 1.81
N HIS A 13 -34.54 -10.72 1.02
CA HIS A 13 -33.85 -12.00 0.83
C HIS A 13 -32.87 -12.02 -0.35
N ASP A 14 -32.98 -11.06 -1.27
CA ASP A 14 -32.18 -11.06 -2.50
C ASP A 14 -30.78 -10.43 -2.35
N GLU A 15 -30.47 -9.78 -1.21
CA GLU A 15 -29.21 -9.05 -1.02
C GLU A 15 -28.09 -9.91 -0.39
N GLU A 16 -28.45 -11.06 0.18
CA GLU A 16 -27.53 -11.99 0.84
C GLU A 16 -26.88 -13.00 -0.13
N ASP A 17 -27.60 -13.42 -1.18
CA ASP A 17 -27.13 -14.42 -2.16
C ASP A 17 -26.30 -13.85 -3.33
N ILE A 18 -26.00 -12.55 -3.29
CA ILE A 18 -25.19 -11.88 -4.32
C ILE A 18 -23.70 -12.19 -4.08
N PRO A 19 -22.96 -12.72 -5.07
CA PRO A 19 -21.52 -12.93 -4.95
C PRO A 19 -20.77 -11.64 -4.59
N LEU A 20 -19.72 -11.76 -3.77
CA LEU A 20 -19.00 -10.61 -3.17
C LEU A 20 -18.55 -9.55 -4.20
N HIS A 21 -18.22 -9.96 -5.43
CA HIS A 21 -17.79 -9.09 -6.52
C HIS A 21 -18.90 -8.22 -7.12
N HIS A 22 -20.17 -8.63 -6.95
CA HIS A 22 -21.34 -7.88 -7.42
C HIS A 22 -21.96 -7.01 -6.32
N LYS A 23 -21.43 -7.05 -5.10
CA LYS A 23 -21.87 -6.18 -4.01
C LYS A 23 -21.38 -4.75 -4.22
N ARG A 24 -22.27 -3.79 -3.94
CA ARG A 24 -22.00 -2.35 -4.07
C ARG A 24 -20.81 -1.96 -3.20
N ALA A 25 -19.95 -1.07 -3.72
CA ALA A 25 -18.76 -0.61 -3.02
C ALA A 25 -19.07 -0.08 -1.62
N PHE A 26 -18.19 -0.40 -0.67
CA PHE A 26 -18.32 -0.05 0.73
C PHE A 26 -18.46 1.47 0.92
N GLY A 27 -19.54 1.92 1.58
CA GLY A 27 -19.81 3.33 1.88
C GLY A 27 -21.00 3.95 1.13
N ALA A 28 -21.56 3.27 0.12
CA ALA A 28 -22.71 3.77 -0.62
C ALA A 28 -24.04 3.27 -0.05
N GLY A 29 -24.43 3.76 1.13
CA GLY A 29 -25.82 3.74 1.61
C GLY A 29 -26.46 2.39 1.95
N LEU A 30 -25.69 1.29 2.04
CA LEU A 30 -26.21 -0.01 2.46
C LEU A 30 -26.57 0.04 3.95
N LYS A 31 -27.85 -0.18 4.29
CA LYS A 31 -28.32 -0.27 5.68
C LYS A 31 -27.64 -1.48 6.34
N ARG A 32 -26.72 -1.24 7.28
CA ARG A 32 -26.01 -2.31 7.97
C ARG A 32 -26.94 -2.90 9.03
N GLN A 33 -27.32 -4.16 8.88
CA GLN A 33 -27.86 -4.94 9.99
C GLN A 33 -26.82 -4.90 11.12
N ARG A 34 -27.23 -4.48 12.32
CA ARG A 34 -26.34 -4.50 13.48
C ARG A 34 -26.07 -5.94 13.83
N VAL A 35 -24.80 -6.32 13.88
CA VAL A 35 -24.41 -7.62 14.41
C VAL A 35 -24.72 -7.62 15.90
N GLU A 36 -25.63 -8.49 16.32
CA GLU A 36 -25.88 -8.75 17.73
C GLU A 36 -24.71 -9.58 18.26
N PHE A 37 -23.91 -8.95 19.11
CA PHE A 37 -22.85 -9.66 19.83
C PHE A 37 -23.50 -10.55 20.87
N VAL A 38 -23.65 -11.83 20.55
CA VAL A 38 -24.00 -12.84 21.53
C VAL A 38 -22.79 -13.01 22.47
N PRO A 39 -22.94 -12.80 23.79
CA PRO A 39 -21.88 -13.07 24.74
C PRO A 39 -21.46 -14.54 24.60
N ALA A 40 -20.15 -14.80 24.49
CA ALA A 40 -19.63 -16.15 24.55
C ALA A 40 -20.08 -16.78 25.88
N GLN A 41 -20.72 -17.95 25.83
CA GLN A 41 -21.24 -18.61 27.05
C GLN A 41 -20.13 -19.00 28.04
N ASP A 42 -18.86 -18.91 27.65
CA ASP A 42 -17.71 -18.93 28.55
C ASP A 42 -16.57 -18.07 27.98
N PRO A 43 -16.04 -17.06 28.71
CA PRO A 43 -14.92 -16.23 28.24
C PRO A 43 -13.56 -16.95 28.23
N ASP A 44 -13.50 -18.25 28.53
CA ASP A 44 -12.25 -18.98 28.79
C ASP A 44 -12.02 -20.25 27.94
N ALA A 45 -12.91 -20.60 27.01
CA ALA A 45 -12.83 -21.86 26.27
C ALA A 45 -11.90 -21.85 25.03
N GLY A 46 -10.87 -21.00 24.98
CA GLY A 46 -10.02 -20.92 23.78
C GLY A 46 -8.60 -20.42 23.90
N THR A 47 -8.23 -19.67 24.94
CA THR A 47 -6.86 -19.14 25.08
C THR A 47 -6.52 -18.80 26.54
N THR A 48 -6.40 -19.81 27.40
CA THR A 48 -5.70 -19.67 28.68
C THR A 48 -4.84 -20.91 28.95
N THR A 49 -3.56 -20.82 28.57
CA THR A 49 -2.52 -21.62 29.21
C THR A 49 -2.41 -21.10 30.64
N THR A 50 -3.15 -21.74 31.55
CA THR A 50 -3.18 -21.46 32.98
C THR A 50 -1.81 -21.77 33.60
N ILE A 51 -1.00 -20.73 33.83
CA ILE A 51 0.01 -20.76 34.89
C ILE A 51 -0.70 -20.25 36.14
N THR A 52 -0.94 -21.15 37.09
CA THR A 52 -1.48 -20.85 38.41
C THR A 52 -0.58 -19.84 39.15
N PRO A 53 -1.13 -18.77 39.76
CA PRO A 53 -0.34 -17.90 40.62
C PRO A 53 -0.14 -18.59 41.98
N VAL A 54 1.00 -19.24 42.16
CA VAL A 54 1.48 -19.62 43.49
C VAL A 54 1.93 -18.35 44.19
N LYS A 55 1.37 -18.14 45.37
CA LYS A 55 1.71 -17.08 46.31
C LYS A 55 3.16 -17.25 46.76
N SER A 56 4.10 -16.60 46.09
CA SER A 56 5.49 -16.47 46.54
C SER A 56 5.93 -15.01 46.43
N THR A 57 6.18 -14.43 47.59
CA THR A 57 6.91 -13.19 47.89
C THR A 57 7.55 -12.48 46.70
N ASP A 58 6.97 -11.33 46.37
CA ASP A 58 7.52 -10.13 45.72
C ASP A 58 9.01 -10.19 45.34
N THR A 59 9.31 -10.81 44.20
CA THR A 59 10.45 -10.39 43.39
C THR A 59 9.86 -9.64 42.22
N SER A 60 9.92 -8.31 42.29
CA SER A 60 9.41 -7.41 41.24
C SER A 60 9.94 -7.87 39.89
N ILE A 61 9.08 -7.89 38.87
CA ILE A 61 9.44 -8.19 37.47
C ILE A 61 10.64 -7.34 37.00
N GLY A 62 10.82 -6.15 37.59
CA GLY A 62 11.98 -5.29 37.36
C GLY A 62 13.31 -5.89 37.81
N ASP A 63 13.34 -6.68 38.87
CA ASP A 63 14.54 -7.36 39.38
C ASP A 63 14.92 -8.55 38.48
N LEU A 64 13.92 -9.21 37.89
CA LEU A 64 14.09 -10.23 36.86
C LEU A 64 14.71 -9.63 35.59
N TYR A 65 14.17 -8.51 35.11
CA TYR A 65 14.75 -7.78 33.97
C TYR A 65 16.14 -7.22 34.28
N ALA A 66 16.37 -6.69 35.48
CA ALA A 66 17.67 -6.23 35.93
C ALA A 66 18.69 -7.37 35.96
N SER A 67 18.31 -8.59 36.39
CA SER A 67 19.21 -9.75 36.38
C SER A 67 19.65 -10.17 34.98
N ILE A 68 18.81 -9.95 33.96
CA ILE A 68 19.09 -10.30 32.56
C ILE A 68 19.94 -9.22 31.89
N VAL A 69 19.68 -7.94 32.21
CA VAL A 69 20.30 -6.79 31.53
C VAL A 69 21.56 -6.30 32.24
N LEU A 70 21.62 -6.42 33.57
CA LEU A 70 22.68 -5.86 34.41
C LEU A 70 23.61 -6.89 35.03
N LYS A 71 23.43 -8.20 34.83
CA LYS A 71 24.51 -9.15 35.12
C LYS A 71 25.49 -9.16 33.95
N PRO A 72 26.66 -8.49 34.03
CA PRO A 72 27.81 -9.01 33.33
C PRO A 72 28.13 -10.36 34.00
N SER A 73 28.58 -11.32 33.19
CA SER A 73 29.09 -12.61 33.64
C SER A 73 30.11 -12.41 34.76
N GLU A 74 29.71 -12.64 36.01
CA GLU A 74 30.68 -12.91 37.07
C GLU A 74 31.23 -14.30 36.81
N ASP A 75 32.53 -14.32 36.61
CA ASP A 75 33.37 -15.45 36.28
C ASP A 75 33.09 -16.65 37.18
N LYS A 76 32.61 -17.73 36.55
CA LYS A 76 32.83 -19.09 37.05
C LYS A 76 34.18 -19.54 36.51
N ASP A 77 35.18 -19.30 37.34
CA ASP A 77 36.43 -20.06 37.45
C ASP A 77 37.33 -20.10 36.22
N ALA A 78 38.32 -19.21 36.24
CA ALA A 78 39.63 -19.43 35.66
C ALA A 78 40.22 -20.75 36.21
N LYS A 79 39.97 -21.86 35.51
CA LYS A 79 40.74 -23.08 35.61
C LYS A 79 41.42 -23.29 34.26
N ALA A 80 42.74 -23.26 34.27
CA ALA A 80 43.59 -23.55 33.13
C ALA A 80 43.11 -24.80 32.37
N SER A 81 42.72 -24.60 31.11
CA SER A 81 42.64 -25.60 30.05
C SER A 81 43.11 -24.84 28.81
N GLU A 82 44.37 -24.97 28.45
CA GLU A 82 44.80 -25.93 27.43
C GLU A 82 44.07 -25.62 26.13
N GLU A 83 44.82 -25.03 25.20
CA GLU A 83 44.42 -24.62 23.85
C GLU A 83 43.76 -25.81 23.12
N GLU A 84 42.45 -25.96 23.25
CA GLU A 84 41.67 -26.80 22.34
C GLU A 84 41.31 -25.98 21.11
N PRO A 85 41.46 -26.56 19.90
CA PRO A 85 41.29 -25.83 18.66
C PRO A 85 39.86 -25.32 18.56
N GLU A 86 39.68 -24.00 18.53
CA GLU A 86 38.41 -23.39 18.15
C GLU A 86 38.07 -23.86 16.73
N GLU A 87 37.11 -24.78 16.62
CA GLU A 87 36.64 -25.24 15.32
C GLU A 87 35.99 -24.05 14.61
N ILE A 88 36.55 -23.67 13.47
CA ILE A 88 36.02 -22.59 12.62
C ILE A 88 34.94 -23.20 11.73
N CYS A 89 33.74 -22.62 11.76
CA CYS A 89 32.66 -23.07 10.89
C CYS A 89 32.99 -22.78 9.41
N PRO A 90 32.79 -23.74 8.48
CA PRO A 90 33.10 -23.55 7.06
C PRO A 90 32.20 -22.51 6.37
N ASP A 91 30.96 -22.36 6.84
CA ASP A 91 29.97 -21.48 6.22
C ASP A 91 30.12 -20.03 6.70
N CYS A 92 30.17 -19.82 8.02
CA CYS A 92 30.18 -18.47 8.60
C CYS A 92 31.58 -17.95 8.94
N LYS A 93 32.61 -18.82 8.92
CA LYS A 93 34.01 -18.48 9.24
C LYS A 93 34.20 -17.84 10.63
N LEU A 94 33.29 -18.12 11.55
CA LEU A 94 33.37 -17.69 12.95
C LEU A 94 33.76 -18.89 13.83
N PRO A 95 34.47 -18.64 14.94
CA PRO A 95 34.80 -19.68 15.90
C PRO A 95 33.53 -20.21 16.58
N ILE A 96 33.43 -21.53 16.72
CA ILE A 96 32.32 -22.19 17.39
C ILE A 96 32.56 -22.13 18.91
N SER A 97 32.13 -21.03 19.55
CA SER A 97 32.29 -20.78 21.00
C SER A 97 31.50 -21.74 21.91
N SER A 98 30.66 -22.62 21.37
CA SER A 98 29.79 -23.56 22.10
C SER A 98 29.59 -24.83 21.25
N THR A 99 28.69 -25.75 21.61
CA THR A 99 28.38 -26.91 20.74
C THR A 99 27.92 -26.48 19.33
N SER A 100 28.03 -27.36 18.33
CA SER A 100 27.68 -27.02 16.93
C SER A 100 26.23 -26.55 16.76
N GLN A 101 25.29 -27.16 17.49
CA GLN A 101 23.86 -26.86 17.41
C GLN A 101 23.48 -25.40 17.76
N PRO A 102 23.89 -24.80 18.91
CA PRO A 102 23.62 -23.39 19.18
C PRO A 102 24.36 -22.44 18.26
N HIS A 103 25.54 -22.83 17.75
CA HIS A 103 26.23 -22.07 16.71
C HIS A 103 25.42 -22.04 15.40
N GLU A 104 24.90 -23.18 14.93
CA GLU A 104 24.05 -23.29 13.74
C GLU A 104 22.73 -22.51 13.88
N ALA A 105 22.15 -22.52 15.07
CA ALA A 105 20.95 -21.75 15.39
C ALA A 105 21.21 -20.24 15.59
N SER A 106 22.46 -19.83 15.70
CA SER A 106 22.83 -18.42 15.84
C SER A 106 22.47 -17.65 14.58
N PHE A 107 21.95 -16.43 14.76
CA PHE A 107 21.58 -15.55 13.65
C PHE A 107 22.75 -15.27 12.70
N ALA A 108 23.98 -15.14 13.23
CA ALA A 108 25.17 -14.91 12.41
C ALA A 108 25.45 -16.10 11.46
N HIS A 109 25.25 -17.33 11.93
CA HIS A 109 25.35 -18.53 11.10
C HIS A 109 24.19 -18.59 10.11
N GLN A 110 22.95 -18.41 10.57
CA GLN A 110 21.78 -18.47 9.69
C GLN A 110 21.84 -17.47 8.53
N VAL A 111 22.30 -16.24 8.76
CA VAL A 111 22.39 -15.20 7.71
C VAL A 111 23.54 -15.44 6.73
N SER A 112 24.59 -16.15 7.14
CA SER A 112 25.73 -16.48 6.27
C SER A 112 25.49 -17.71 5.40
N LEU A 113 24.48 -18.53 5.72
CA LEU A 113 24.08 -19.65 4.88
C LEU A 113 23.58 -19.18 3.51
N THR A 114 23.85 -20.00 2.49
CA THR A 114 23.29 -19.78 1.16
C THR A 114 21.78 -20.04 1.19
N HIS A 115 21.01 -18.99 1.42
CA HIS A 115 19.55 -19.10 1.47
C HIS A 115 18.98 -19.54 0.13
N SER A 116 18.17 -20.59 0.12
CA SER A 116 17.36 -20.94 -1.04
C SER A 116 16.43 -19.77 -1.36
N HIS A 117 16.49 -19.27 -2.59
CA HIS A 117 15.56 -18.25 -3.03
C HIS A 117 14.21 -18.89 -3.40
N PRO A 118 13.08 -18.22 -3.13
CA PRO A 118 11.81 -18.69 -3.63
C PRO A 118 11.87 -18.77 -5.15
N PRO A 119 11.25 -19.80 -5.76
CA PRO A 119 11.25 -19.95 -7.20
C PRO A 119 10.66 -18.69 -7.84
N SER A 120 11.23 -18.30 -8.98
CA SER A 120 10.72 -17.20 -9.78
C SER A 120 9.24 -17.43 -10.15
N ALA A 121 8.48 -16.33 -10.20
CA ALA A 121 7.06 -16.34 -10.58
C ALA A 121 6.82 -16.64 -12.07
N LEU A 122 7.86 -17.05 -12.80
CA LEU A 122 7.77 -17.41 -14.21
C LEU A 122 7.07 -18.77 -14.35
N ASP A 123 6.06 -18.81 -15.20
CA ASP A 123 5.36 -20.03 -15.54
C ASP A 123 6.27 -20.98 -16.35
N ARG A 124 6.51 -22.17 -15.78
CA ARG A 124 7.41 -23.18 -16.34
C ARG A 124 6.88 -23.89 -17.58
N SER A 125 5.59 -23.75 -17.88
CA SER A 125 4.96 -24.36 -19.06
C SER A 125 5.25 -23.59 -20.36
N ARG A 126 5.66 -22.32 -20.27
CA ARG A 126 5.84 -21.45 -21.44
C ARG A 126 6.98 -21.93 -22.32
N MET A 127 6.72 -22.01 -23.63
CA MET A 127 7.71 -22.42 -24.62
C MET A 127 8.99 -21.58 -24.61
N GLY A 128 8.87 -20.27 -24.37
CA GLY A 128 10.04 -19.38 -24.25
C GLY A 128 10.96 -19.78 -23.10
N LEU A 129 10.41 -20.13 -21.93
CA LEU A 129 11.22 -20.60 -20.80
C LEU A 129 11.83 -21.98 -21.10
N LYS A 130 11.06 -22.89 -21.70
CA LYS A 130 11.56 -24.22 -22.08
C LYS A 130 12.75 -24.12 -23.05
N ALA A 131 12.68 -23.21 -24.02
CA ALA A 131 13.77 -22.93 -24.94
C ALA A 131 15.00 -22.37 -24.19
N LEU A 132 14.83 -21.36 -23.33
CA LEU A 132 15.93 -20.80 -22.54
C LEU A 132 16.58 -21.85 -21.62
N LYS A 133 15.77 -22.68 -20.95
CA LYS A 133 16.24 -23.78 -20.11
C LYS A 133 17.02 -24.82 -20.91
N SER A 134 16.58 -25.13 -22.14
CA SER A 134 17.32 -26.04 -23.02
C SER A 134 18.70 -25.51 -23.41
N GLN A 135 18.88 -24.19 -23.41
CA GLN A 135 20.16 -23.51 -23.63
C GLN A 135 20.97 -23.32 -22.32
N GLY A 136 20.54 -23.95 -21.23
CA GLY A 136 21.23 -23.90 -19.93
C GLY A 136 20.92 -22.65 -19.10
N TRP A 137 19.92 -21.84 -19.47
CA TRP A 137 19.51 -20.71 -18.65
C TRP A 137 18.59 -21.15 -17.50
N ASP A 138 18.96 -20.83 -16.27
CA ASP A 138 18.18 -21.13 -15.07
C ASP A 138 17.47 -19.87 -14.55
N PRO A 139 16.13 -19.86 -14.49
CA PRO A 139 15.38 -18.70 -14.01
C PRO A 139 15.60 -18.40 -12.52
N ASP A 140 15.96 -19.42 -11.72
CA ASP A 140 16.10 -19.28 -10.27
C ASP A 140 17.54 -18.94 -9.84
N ALA A 141 18.50 -19.06 -10.77
CA ALA A 141 19.91 -18.72 -10.55
C ALA A 141 20.19 -17.21 -10.38
N ARG A 142 19.19 -16.35 -10.57
CA ARG A 142 19.30 -14.88 -10.43
C ARG A 142 20.42 -14.23 -11.25
N ARG A 143 20.86 -14.90 -12.32
CA ARG A 143 21.87 -14.42 -13.27
C ARG A 143 21.20 -13.92 -14.55
N GLY A 144 21.83 -12.93 -15.18
CA GLY A 144 21.43 -12.43 -16.48
C GLY A 144 21.68 -13.45 -17.58
N LEU A 145 21.31 -13.07 -18.81
CA LEU A 145 21.74 -13.80 -20.00
C LEU A 145 23.19 -13.44 -20.36
N GLY A 146 23.93 -14.33 -21.00
CA GLY A 146 25.33 -14.10 -21.41
C GLY A 146 26.30 -15.09 -20.79
N ARG A 147 27.56 -15.08 -21.23
CA ARG A 147 28.58 -16.08 -20.84
C ARG A 147 28.81 -16.14 -19.33
N GLU A 148 28.87 -14.96 -18.70
CA GLU A 148 29.09 -14.81 -17.26
C GLU A 148 27.80 -14.35 -16.53
N GLY A 149 26.67 -14.30 -17.25
CA GLY A 149 25.39 -13.82 -16.71
C GLY A 149 25.31 -12.30 -16.53
N GLU A 150 26.09 -11.54 -17.31
CA GLU A 150 26.17 -10.07 -17.28
C GLU A 150 24.91 -9.34 -17.79
N GLY A 151 24.05 -10.03 -18.53
CA GLY A 151 22.88 -9.44 -19.16
C GLY A 151 21.85 -8.91 -18.16
N MET A 152 21.01 -8.00 -18.63
CA MET A 152 19.94 -7.45 -17.80
C MET A 152 18.92 -8.54 -17.45
N ARG A 153 18.60 -8.68 -16.15
CA ARG A 153 17.68 -9.69 -15.64
C ARG A 153 16.20 -9.35 -15.85
N TYR A 154 15.88 -8.06 -15.81
CA TYR A 154 14.51 -7.57 -15.90
C TYR A 154 14.35 -6.72 -17.16
N PRO A 155 13.14 -6.68 -17.75
CA PRO A 155 12.86 -5.78 -18.86
C PRO A 155 13.15 -4.32 -18.49
N ILE A 156 13.66 -3.56 -19.47
CA ILE A 156 13.86 -2.12 -19.32
C ILE A 156 12.48 -1.46 -19.17
N LYS A 157 12.31 -0.68 -18.09
CA LYS A 157 11.11 0.13 -17.90
C LYS A 157 11.16 1.32 -18.84
N VAL A 158 10.24 1.38 -19.79
CA VAL A 158 10.08 2.53 -20.68
C VAL A 158 9.22 3.59 -20.03
N VAL A 159 9.61 4.85 -20.17
CA VAL A 159 8.79 6.00 -19.77
C VAL A 159 7.97 6.41 -20.98
N ALA A 160 6.64 6.40 -20.85
CA ALA A 160 5.77 6.85 -21.91
C ALA A 160 5.96 8.36 -22.14
N LYS A 161 6.10 8.75 -23.41
CA LYS A 161 6.09 10.16 -23.79
C LYS A 161 4.64 10.57 -24.04
N GLU A 162 4.09 11.35 -23.13
CA GLU A 162 2.74 11.91 -23.26
C GLU A 162 2.75 13.26 -24.00
N ASP A 163 3.93 13.81 -24.27
CA ASP A 163 4.10 15.09 -24.97
C ASP A 163 3.95 14.94 -26.49
N THR A 164 3.28 15.91 -27.12
CA THR A 164 3.17 16.05 -28.58
C THR A 164 4.43 16.60 -29.26
N LEU A 165 5.47 16.91 -28.49
CA LEU A 165 6.71 17.47 -29.01
C LEU A 165 7.54 16.41 -29.76
N GLY A 166 8.45 16.84 -30.62
CA GLY A 166 9.40 15.96 -31.29
C GLY A 166 10.34 15.24 -30.31
N ILE A 167 10.87 14.08 -30.67
CA ILE A 167 11.92 13.41 -29.87
C ILE A 167 13.15 14.33 -29.86
N GLY A 168 13.69 14.63 -28.68
CA GLY A 168 14.80 15.57 -28.51
C GLY A 168 14.40 17.05 -28.38
N ALA A 169 13.12 17.40 -28.55
CA ALA A 169 12.65 18.76 -28.26
C ALA A 169 12.58 18.98 -26.74
N THR A 170 13.38 19.92 -26.24
CA THR A 170 13.38 20.32 -24.83
C THR A 170 12.46 21.53 -24.64
N ILE A 171 11.53 21.43 -23.68
CA ILE A 171 10.78 22.60 -23.24
C ILE A 171 11.74 23.45 -22.39
N PRO A 172 11.91 24.75 -22.66
CA PRO A 172 12.64 25.64 -21.79
C PRO A 172 12.14 25.53 -20.34
N LYS A 173 13.07 25.45 -19.38
CA LYS A 173 12.75 25.20 -17.96
C LYS A 173 11.72 26.20 -17.40
N GLU A 174 11.77 27.45 -17.85
CA GLU A 174 10.82 28.50 -17.49
C GLU A 174 9.35 28.16 -17.82
N ILE A 175 9.10 27.42 -18.91
CA ILE A 175 7.74 27.02 -19.33
C ILE A 175 7.30 25.77 -18.54
N GLN A 176 8.23 24.87 -18.20
CA GLN A 176 7.95 23.71 -17.37
C GLN A 176 7.59 24.10 -15.94
N GLU A 177 8.27 25.11 -15.38
CA GLU A 177 8.01 25.66 -14.05
C GLU A 177 6.62 26.31 -13.97
N LYS A 178 6.22 27.08 -14.99
CA LYS A 178 4.86 27.63 -15.09
C LYS A 178 3.77 26.57 -15.19
N LYS A 179 4.02 25.45 -15.88
CA LYS A 179 3.07 24.33 -15.95
C LYS A 179 2.95 23.55 -14.62
N LYS A 180 3.95 23.67 -13.74
CA LYS A 180 3.89 23.12 -12.36
C LYS A 180 3.13 24.03 -11.40
N GLU A 181 2.60 25.17 -11.85
CA GLU A 181 1.90 26.08 -10.95
C GLU A 181 0.54 25.53 -10.51
N GLU A 182 0.50 25.38 -9.19
CA GLU A 182 -0.64 25.34 -8.27
C GLU A 182 -1.77 24.34 -8.54
N LYS A 183 -1.72 23.25 -7.77
CA LYS A 183 -2.90 22.43 -7.44
C LYS A 183 -4.06 23.37 -7.04
N PRO A 184 -5.28 23.17 -7.56
CA PRO A 184 -6.39 24.07 -7.29
C PRO A 184 -6.64 24.14 -5.79
N ARG A 185 -6.45 25.33 -5.21
CA ARG A 185 -6.81 25.60 -3.83
C ARG A 185 -8.34 25.65 -3.74
N PRO A 186 -8.97 25.00 -2.75
CA PRO A 186 -10.40 25.12 -2.55
C PRO A 186 -10.74 26.58 -2.24
N LEU A 187 -11.58 27.19 -3.09
CA LEU A 187 -12.00 28.58 -2.95
C LEU A 187 -12.91 28.76 -1.72
N ASN A 188 -12.75 29.87 -1.01
CA ASN A 188 -13.65 30.19 0.11
C ASN A 188 -15.07 30.49 -0.40
N ARG A 189 -16.11 30.28 0.45
CA ARG A 189 -17.52 30.53 0.09
C ARG A 189 -17.78 31.96 -0.42
N LYS A 190 -17.05 32.95 0.08
CA LYS A 190 -17.15 34.35 -0.38
C LYS A 190 -16.52 34.54 -1.77
N GLU A 191 -15.35 33.97 -2.00
CA GLU A 191 -14.64 34.02 -3.28
C GLU A 191 -15.42 33.30 -4.37
N ALA A 192 -16.02 32.14 -4.07
CA ALA A 192 -16.84 31.39 -5.01
C ALA A 192 -18.05 32.20 -5.52
N LYS A 193 -18.73 32.93 -4.61
CA LYS A 193 -19.83 33.83 -4.98
C LYS A 193 -19.36 35.00 -5.85
N GLN A 194 -18.18 35.55 -5.57
CA GLN A 194 -17.62 36.65 -6.36
C GLN A 194 -17.21 36.19 -7.76
N LEU A 195 -16.58 35.02 -7.89
CA LEU A 195 -16.27 34.46 -9.21
C LEU A 195 -17.55 34.18 -10.00
N ALA A 196 -18.56 33.56 -9.39
CA ALA A 196 -19.84 33.31 -10.05
C ALA A 196 -20.53 34.60 -10.51
N ALA A 197 -20.48 35.68 -9.72
CA ALA A 197 -21.03 36.98 -10.11
C ALA A 197 -20.25 37.59 -11.29
N LYS A 198 -18.92 37.50 -11.29
CA LYS A 198 -18.08 37.97 -12.39
C LYS A 198 -18.31 37.16 -13.67
N GLU A 199 -18.47 35.84 -13.55
CA GLU A 199 -18.80 34.97 -14.66
C GLU A 199 -20.16 35.32 -15.25
N ARG A 200 -21.18 35.54 -14.41
CA ARG A 200 -22.51 35.99 -14.86
C ARG A 200 -22.45 37.32 -15.60
N GLN A 201 -21.71 38.30 -15.09
CA GLN A 201 -21.51 39.59 -15.76
C GLN A 201 -20.77 39.45 -17.10
N ARG A 202 -19.74 38.61 -17.16
CA ARG A 202 -19.02 38.32 -18.40
C ARG A 202 -19.93 37.62 -19.41
N HIS A 203 -20.73 36.66 -18.96
CA HIS A 203 -21.72 35.96 -19.78
C HIS A 203 -22.76 36.94 -20.33
N GLU A 204 -23.28 37.84 -19.50
CA GLU A 204 -24.33 38.78 -19.90
C GLU A 204 -23.78 39.80 -20.89
N ARG A 205 -22.54 40.27 -20.67
CA ARG A 205 -21.82 41.11 -21.63
C ARG A 205 -21.63 40.41 -22.97
N LEU A 206 -21.15 39.17 -22.97
CA LEU A 206 -20.96 38.39 -24.21
C LEU A 206 -22.29 38.11 -24.89
N GLN A 207 -23.37 37.85 -24.14
CA GLN A 207 -24.70 37.68 -24.70
C GLN A 207 -25.22 38.95 -25.36
N GLY A 208 -25.01 40.11 -24.74
CA GLY A 208 -25.34 41.41 -25.36
C GLY A 208 -24.51 41.67 -26.62
N GLU A 209 -23.22 41.33 -26.62
CA GLU A 209 -22.37 41.52 -27.82
C GLU A 209 -22.73 40.53 -28.96
N ILE A 210 -23.11 39.29 -28.64
CA ILE A 210 -23.39 38.24 -29.64
C ILE A 210 -24.83 38.33 -30.15
N TYR A 211 -25.80 38.61 -29.27
CA TYR A 211 -27.23 38.54 -29.59
C TYR A 211 -27.94 39.90 -29.54
N GLY A 212 -27.31 40.94 -28.98
CA GLY A 212 -27.83 42.29 -28.99
C GLY A 212 -27.74 42.91 -30.37
N ARG A 213 -28.90 43.16 -30.99
CA ARG A 213 -28.98 44.02 -32.18
C ARG A 213 -28.97 45.47 -31.71
N VAL A 214 -27.90 46.19 -32.01
CA VAL A 214 -27.67 47.59 -31.61
C VAL A 214 -28.88 48.48 -31.92
N ASP A 215 -29.55 48.24 -33.07
CA ASP A 215 -30.73 48.99 -33.50
C ASP A 215 -31.91 48.80 -32.52
N VAL A 216 -32.22 47.56 -32.13
CA VAL A 216 -33.39 47.24 -31.29
C VAL A 216 -33.17 47.65 -29.85
N GLU A 217 -31.94 47.53 -29.35
CA GLU A 217 -31.62 47.93 -27.97
C GLU A 217 -31.70 49.44 -27.75
N SER A 218 -31.41 50.25 -28.78
CA SER A 218 -31.57 51.71 -28.69
C SER A 218 -33.04 52.14 -28.53
N TYR A 219 -33.96 51.48 -29.23
CA TYR A 219 -35.40 51.69 -29.09
C TYR A 219 -35.95 51.15 -27.76
N LEU A 220 -35.42 50.03 -27.24
CA LEU A 220 -35.89 49.44 -25.97
C LEU A 220 -35.32 50.14 -24.72
N LYS A 221 -34.13 50.75 -24.80
CA LYS A 221 -33.52 51.53 -23.69
C LYS A 221 -33.82 53.03 -23.77
N GLY A 222 -34.33 53.54 -24.88
CA GLY A 222 -34.85 54.90 -24.99
C GLY A 222 -36.13 55.04 -24.15
N LYS A 223 -36.22 56.10 -23.33
CA LYS A 223 -37.49 56.52 -22.71
C LYS A 223 -38.55 56.54 -23.81
N GLY A 224 -39.59 55.73 -23.68
CA GLY A 224 -40.75 55.79 -24.55
C GLY A 224 -41.41 57.15 -24.46
N ASP A 225 -40.98 58.06 -25.34
CA ASP A 225 -41.56 59.36 -25.59
C ASP A 225 -41.69 59.49 -27.10
N ASP A 226 -42.65 58.77 -27.65
CA ASP A 226 -43.15 58.95 -29.02
C ASP A 226 -44.62 58.51 -29.04
N GLY A 227 -45.54 59.47 -28.85
CA GLY A 227 -46.96 59.35 -29.21
C GLY A 227 -47.96 59.43 -28.06
#